data_AF-X1UE15-F1
#
_entry.id   AF-X1UE15-F1
#
_cell.length_a   1.000
_cell.length_b   1.000
_cell.length_c   1.000
_cell.angle_alpha   90.00
_cell.angle_beta   90.00
_cell.angle_gamma   90.00
#
_symmetry.space_group_name_H-M   'P 1'
#
loop_
_entity.id
_entity.type
_entity.pdbx_description
1 polymer ?
#
loop_
_entity_poly.entity_id
_entity_poly.type
_entity_poly.pdbx_seq_one_letter_code
_entity_poly.pdbx_strand_id
1 'polypeptide(L)' 'LKDFEIIVVDDGSTDNTHEALSKYMSAIQYIRQSDNMGVSAARNRGIKSSAAPWIAFLDSDDYWQFFIVIYQAISI' A
#
# COMPACT_ATOMS: atom_id res chain seq x y z
N LEU A 1 -4.93 -17.84 10.10
CA LEU A 1 -4.09 -16.67 10.42
C LEU A 1 -3.80 -15.97 9.11
N LYS A 2 -3.91 -14.64 9.05
CA LYS A 2 -3.58 -13.88 7.84
C LYS A 2 -2.12 -13.44 8.02
N ASP A 3 -1.23 -13.94 7.18
CA ASP A 3 0.23 -13.73 7.35
C ASP A 3 0.71 -12.35 6.87
N PHE A 4 -0.22 -11.50 6.43
CA PHE A 4 0.07 -10.16 5.91
C PHE A 4 -1.09 -9.19 6.19
N GLU A 5 -0.75 -7.91 6.19
CA GLU A 5 -1.69 -6.78 6.17
C GLU A 5 -1.55 -6.00 4.84
N ILE A 6 -2.63 -5.34 4.42
CA ILE A 6 -2.62 -4.44 3.27
C ILE A 6 -2.98 -3.06 3.79
N ILE A 7 -2.06 -2.10 3.65
CA ILE A 7 -2.29 -0.71 3.99
C ILE A 7 -2.31 0.09 2.69
N VAL A 8 -3.44 0.76 2.41
CA VAL A 8 -3.58 1.66 1.27
C VAL A 8 -3.54 3.09 1.80
N VAL A 9 -2.53 3.85 1.37
CA VAL A 9 -2.40 5.27 1.70
C VAL A 9 -2.81 6.09 0.48
N ASP A 10 -3.98 6.73 0.58
CA ASP A 10 -4.48 7.68 -0.39
C ASP A 10 -3.86 9.06 -0.10
N ASP A 11 -3.04 9.53 -1.03
CA ASP A 11 -2.28 10.78 -0.95
C ASP A 11 -3.10 12.00 -1.41
N GLY A 12 -4.33 12.12 -0.91
CA GLY A 12 -5.20 13.27 -1.19
C GLY A 12 -5.88 13.20 -2.56
N SER A 13 -6.31 12.02 -3.00
CA SER A 13 -7.08 11.83 -4.23
C SER A 13 -8.33 12.72 -4.25
N THR A 14 -8.60 13.29 -5.42
CA THR A 14 -9.77 14.15 -5.71
C THR A 14 -10.77 13.48 -6.65
N ASP A 15 -10.52 12.23 -7.04
CA ASP A 15 -11.37 11.40 -7.88
C ASP A 15 -12.13 10.36 -7.04
N ASN A 16 -12.67 9.33 -7.70
CA ASN A 16 -13.47 8.29 -7.06
C ASN A 16 -12.62 7.16 -6.43
N THR A 17 -11.35 7.42 -6.08
CA THR A 17 -10.45 6.41 -5.48
C THR A 17 -11.06 5.77 -4.23
N HIS A 18 -11.67 6.58 -3.34
CA HIS A 18 -12.28 6.08 -2.12
C HIS A 18 -13.45 5.11 -2.40
N GLU A 19 -14.32 5.49 -3.34
CA GLU A 19 -15.47 4.71 -3.77
C GLU A 19 -15.04 3.41 -4.46
N ALA A 20 -13.99 3.46 -5.28
CA ALA A 20 -13.41 2.28 -5.95
C ALA A 20 -12.90 1.25 -4.93
N LEU A 21 -12.42 1.71 -3.78
CA LEU A 21 -11.91 0.88 -2.69
C LEU A 21 -13.00 0.39 -1.71
N SER A 22 -14.23 0.87 -1.81
CA SER A 22 -15.32 0.59 -0.85
C SER A 22 -15.54 -0.90 -0.59
N LYS A 23 -15.50 -1.74 -1.62
CA LYS A 23 -15.65 -3.21 -1.51
C LYS A 23 -14.49 -3.92 -0.81
N TYR A 24 -13.34 -3.25 -0.66
CA TYR A 24 -12.12 -3.82 -0.06
C TYR A 24 -11.89 -3.36 1.37
N MET A 25 -12.72 -2.45 1.91
CA MET A 25 -12.52 -1.84 3.23
C MET A 25 -12.47 -2.83 4.40
N SER A 26 -13.05 -4.03 4.25
CA SER A 26 -12.94 -5.11 5.24
C SER A 26 -11.62 -5.89 5.17
N ALA A 27 -10.88 -5.76 4.06
CA ALA A 27 -9.65 -6.50 3.78
C ALA A 27 -8.38 -5.64 3.84
N ILE A 28 -8.52 -4.31 3.78
CA ILE A 28 -7.43 -3.33 3.80
C ILE A 28 -7.58 -2.37 4.98
N GLN A 29 -6.46 -1.79 5.43
CA GLN A 29 -6.45 -0.58 6.22
C GLN A 29 -6.29 0.62 5.27
N TYR A 30 -7.34 1.41 5.11
CA TYR A 30 -7.34 2.59 4.27
C TYR A 30 -7.02 3.85 5.10
N ILE A 31 -6.02 4.62 4.67
CA ILE A 31 -5.59 5.87 5.31
C ILE A 31 -5.61 6.95 4.24
N ARG A 32 -6.36 8.02 4.44
CA ARG A 32 -6.40 9.17 3.53
C ARG A 32 -5.70 10.37 4.15
N GLN A 33 -4.82 11.02 3.38
CA GLN A 33 -4.20 12.29 3.73
C GLN A 33 -5.13 13.46 3.35
N SER A 34 -5.01 14.59 4.04
CA SER A 34 -5.84 15.76 3.73
C SER A 34 -5.53 16.34 2.36
N ASP A 35 -4.27 16.26 1.94
CA ASP A 35 -3.71 16.85 0.73
C ASP A 35 -2.64 15.93 0.14
N ASN A 36 -2.23 16.22 -1.10
CA ASN A 36 -1.11 15.54 -1.74
C ASN A 36 0.21 15.98 -1.10
N MET A 37 0.84 15.06 -0.35
CA MET A 37 2.12 15.25 0.34
C MET A 37 3.27 14.53 -0.37
N GLY A 38 2.98 13.82 -1.46
CA GLY A 38 3.93 13.07 -2.27
C GLY A 38 4.15 11.63 -1.79
N VAL A 39 4.59 10.78 -2.72
CA VAL A 39 4.78 9.33 -2.55
C VAL A 39 5.63 8.95 -1.34
N SER A 40 6.68 9.72 -1.03
CA SER A 40 7.54 9.44 0.13
C SER A 40 6.81 9.66 1.45
N ALA A 41 5.98 10.69 1.56
CA ALA A 41 5.17 10.94 2.74
C ALA A 41 4.12 9.83 2.91
N ALA A 42 3.45 9.44 1.82
CA ALA A 42 2.47 8.35 1.82
C ALA A 42 3.10 7.01 2.25
N ARG A 43 4.24 6.62 1.66
CA ARG A 43 4.98 5.40 2.05
C ARG A 43 5.42 5.43 3.52
N ASN A 44 5.94 6.56 3.99
CA ASN A 44 6.31 6.73 5.40
C ASN A 44 5.11 6.64 6.34
N ARG A 45 3.93 7.13 5.94
CA ARG A 45 2.69 6.99 6.71
C ARG A 45 2.26 5.53 6.78
N GLY A 46 2.39 4.78 5.69
CA GLY A 46 2.14 3.34 5.64
C GLY A 46 3.06 2.58 6.59
N ILE A 47 4.38 2.80 6.51
CA ILE A 47 5.38 2.16 7.40
C ILE A 47 5.04 2.40 8.87
N LYS A 48 4.73 3.64 9.27
CA LYS A 48 4.39 3.98 10.66
C LYS A 48 3.09 3.33 11.17
N SER A 49 2.21 2.93 10.25
CA SER A 49 0.92 2.34 10.57
C SER A 49 0.97 0.80 10.58
N SER A 50 2.04 0.22 10.02
CA SER A 50 2.24 -1.23 9.97
C SER A 50 2.77 -1.78 11.30
N ALA A 51 2.31 -2.98 11.64
CA ALA A 51 2.86 -3.79 12.72
C ALA A 51 3.76 -4.93 12.22
N ALA A 52 3.88 -5.10 10.89
CA ALA A 52 4.65 -6.16 10.28
C ALA A 52 6.16 -5.94 10.42
N PRO A 53 6.95 -7.02 10.57
CA PRO A 53 8.42 -6.94 10.61
C PRO A 53 9.06 -6.63 9.25
N TRP A 54 8.31 -6.76 8.15
CA TRP A 54 8.78 -6.54 6.79
C TRP A 54 7.78 -5.69 6.01
N ILE A 55 8.29 -4.82 5.14
CA ILE A 55 7.50 -3.92 4.30
C ILE A 55 7.80 -4.22 2.83
N ALA A 56 6.74 -4.33 2.03
CA ALA A 56 6.81 -4.38 0.57
C ALA A 56 5.93 -3.28 -0.02
N PHE A 57 6.48 -2.48 -0.93
CA PHE A 57 5.74 -1.45 -1.64
C PHE A 57 5.17 -2.01 -2.94
N LEU A 58 3.95 -1.60 -3.29
CA LEU A 58 3.32 -1.86 -4.57
C LEU A 58 2.66 -0.56 -5.03
N ASP A 59 2.98 -0.11 -6.24
CA ASP A 59 2.35 1.07 -6.83
C ASP A 59 0.92 0.72 -7.30
N SER A 60 0.02 1.70 -7.29
CA SER A 60 -1.43 1.46 -7.46
C SER A 60 -1.83 0.99 -8.87
N ASP A 61 -0.95 1.20 -9.84
CA ASP A 61 -1.06 0.77 -11.23
C ASP A 61 -0.31 -0.53 -11.53
N ASP A 62 0.30 -1.15 -10.52
CA ASP A 62 1.03 -2.40 -10.62
C ASP A 62 0.31 -3.58 -9.93
N TYR A 63 0.78 -4.79 -10.23
CA TYR A 63 0.36 -6.01 -9.55
C TYR A 63 1.54 -6.97 -9.37
N TRP A 64 1.59 -7.65 -8.23
CA TRP A 64 2.61 -8.68 -7.99
C TRP A 64 2.39 -9.90 -8.89
N GLN A 65 3.43 -10.26 -9.65
CA GLN A 65 3.50 -11.51 -10.39
C GLN A 65 4.15 -12.59 -9.51
N PHE A 66 3.44 -13.69 -9.28
CA PHE A 66 3.86 -14.78 -8.36
C PHE A 66 5.20 -15.46 -8.71
N PHE A 67 5.79 -15.20 -9.89
CA PHE A 67 7.00 -15.88 -10.34
C PHE A 67 8.31 -15.07 -10.27
N ILE A 68 8.28 -13.77 -9.94
CA ILE A 68 9.47 -12.91 -10.14
C ILE A 68 10.11 -12.36 -8.85
N VAL A 69 9.40 -12.33 -7.72
CA VAL A 69 9.85 -11.51 -6.56
C VAL A 69 10.89 -12.18 -5.65
N ILE A 70 11.20 -13.47 -5.81
CA ILE A 70 12.26 -14.10 -4.99
C ILE A 70 13.67 -13.82 -5.54
N TYR A 71 13.81 -13.53 -6.84
CA TYR A 71 15.15 -13.35 -7.44
C TYR A 71 15.76 -11.97 -7.26
N GLN A 72 14.95 -10.90 -7.11
CA GLN A 72 15.48 -9.54 -7.10
C GLN A 72 15.97 -9.07 -5.72
N ALA A 73 15.63 -9.77 -4.64
CA ALA A 73 16.16 -9.51 -3.30
C ALA A 73 17.57 -10.10 -3.06
N ILE A 74 18.14 -10.85 -4.01
CA ILE A 74 19.45 -11.53 -3.88
C ILE A 74 20.52 -10.92 -4.81
N SER A 75 20.24 -9.85 -5.56
CA SER A 75 21.29 -9.18 -6.35
C SER A 75 21.29 -7.67 -6.14
N ILE A 76 22.18 -7.30 -5.21
CA ILE A 76 22.95 -6.06 -5.04
C ILE A 76 22.14 -4.75 -4.97
#